data_AF-A0AA88XTY4-F1
#
_entry.id   AF-A0AA88XTY4-F1
#
_cell.length_a   1.000
_cell.length_b   1.000
_cell.length_c   1.000
_cell.angle_alpha   90.00
_cell.angle_beta   90.00
_cell.angle_gamma   90.00
#
_symmetry.space_group_name_H-M   'P 1'
#
loop_
_entity.id
_entity.type
_entity.pdbx_description
1 polymer ?
#
loop_
_entity_poly.entity_id
_entity_poly.type
_entity_poly.pdbx_seq_one_letter_code
_entity_poly.pdbx_strand_id
1 'polypeptide(L)'
;MNKVFVYGTLKSGQPNHHVFESVVGGIKTYIGQGTTQSKYALVIASRYNIPFVLDAEDVENAKNIHGEVYTVDDAVLKRLDELENHPDVYKRRVIPVIMDGHVNQCWCYFLTDFKPEILRLPYLESYDAYGPQGYVPAKEHDTVTPYWVDVKK
;
A
#
# COMPACT_ATOMS: atom_id res chain seq x y z
N MET A 1 6.25 19.46 0.19
CA MET A 1 6.52 18.43 1.22
C MET A 1 5.22 17.69 1.48
N ASN A 2 5.24 16.38 1.29
CA ASN A 2 4.05 15.52 1.22
C ASN A 2 4.05 14.53 2.39
N LYS A 3 2.87 14.15 2.87
CA LYS A 3 2.72 13.00 3.79
C LYS A 3 2.25 11.80 3.00
N VAL A 4 2.89 10.65 3.19
CA VAL A 4 2.52 9.38 2.55
C VAL A 4 2.21 8.37 3.64
N PHE A 5 1.07 7.69 3.52
CA PHE A 5 0.67 6.58 4.36
C PHE A 5 0.99 5.27 3.66
N VAL A 6 1.83 4.44 4.27
CA VAL A 6 2.20 3.12 3.76
C VAL A 6 1.59 2.03 4.65
N TYR A 7 0.92 1.07 4.03
CA TYR A 7 0.18 0.00 4.73
C TYR A 7 0.74 -1.40 4.47
N GLY A 8 1.52 -1.57 3.39
CA GLY A 8 1.96 -2.86 2.87
C GLY A 8 3.45 -3.11 3.05
N THR A 9 4.09 -3.61 1.99
CA THR A 9 5.48 -4.09 1.99
C THR A 9 6.53 -3.00 2.24
N LEU A 10 6.16 -1.71 2.17
CA LEU A 10 7.05 -0.58 2.40
C LEU A 10 7.18 -0.17 3.88
N LYS A 11 6.32 -0.68 4.78
CA LYS A 11 6.43 -0.40 6.23
C LYS A 11 7.77 -0.87 6.80
N SER A 12 8.24 -0.25 7.87
CA SER A 12 9.44 -0.70 8.57
C SER A 12 9.34 -2.17 8.97
N GLY A 13 10.45 -2.90 8.78
CA GLY A 13 10.50 -4.35 9.01
C GLY A 13 9.84 -5.20 7.93
N GLN A 14 9.19 -4.63 6.91
CA GLN A 14 8.61 -5.37 5.79
C GLN A 14 9.60 -5.53 4.61
N PRO A 15 9.39 -6.50 3.70
CA PRO A 15 10.39 -6.91 2.72
C PRO A 15 10.88 -5.81 1.78
N ASN A 16 10.03 -4.86 1.41
CA ASN A 16 10.36 -3.80 0.45
C ASN A 16 10.75 -2.47 1.14
N HIS A 17 10.89 -2.43 2.46
CA HIS A 17 11.29 -1.21 3.17
C HIS A 17 12.63 -0.64 2.65
N HIS A 18 13.59 -1.53 2.39
CA HIS A 18 14.89 -1.17 1.82
C HIS A 18 14.78 -0.44 0.47
N VAL A 19 13.76 -0.75 -0.34
CA VAL A 19 13.51 -0.08 -1.63
C VAL A 19 13.15 1.38 -1.39
N PHE A 20 12.24 1.65 -0.46
CA PHE A 20 11.89 3.00 -0.05
C PHE A 20 13.09 3.74 0.56
N GLU A 21 13.89 3.06 1.38
CA GLU A 21 15.10 3.63 1.97
C GLU A 21 16.20 3.93 0.93
N SER A 22 16.29 3.14 -0.13
CA SER A 22 17.30 3.30 -1.18
C SER A 22 17.05 4.47 -2.12
N VAL A 23 15.88 5.13 -2.06
CA VAL A 23 15.58 6.31 -2.87
C VAL A 23 16.62 7.43 -2.62
N VAL A 24 17.51 7.66 -3.59
CA VAL A 24 18.67 8.58 -3.46
C VAL A 24 18.28 10.03 -3.73
N GLY A 25 18.70 10.97 -2.88
CA GLY A 25 18.59 12.41 -3.20
C GLY A 25 17.20 12.99 -2.99
N GLY A 26 16.65 12.81 -1.79
CA GLY A 26 15.45 13.49 -1.34
C GLY A 26 15.20 13.28 0.16
N ILE A 27 14.23 14.02 0.71
CA ILE A 27 13.82 13.91 2.11
C ILE A 27 12.79 12.80 2.22
N LYS A 28 13.04 11.87 3.15
CA LYS A 28 12.08 10.88 3.63
C LYS A 28 12.26 10.75 5.14
N THR A 29 11.22 11.02 5.90
CA THR A 29 11.28 11.04 7.36
C THR A 29 10.08 10.34 7.92
N TYR A 30 10.30 9.26 8.66
CA TYR A 30 9.26 8.62 9.44
C TYR A 30 8.70 9.62 10.46
N ILE A 31 7.39 9.80 10.48
CA ILE A 31 6.73 10.72 11.42
C ILE A 31 5.85 10.02 12.45
N GLY A 32 5.47 8.76 12.24
CA GLY A 32 4.71 8.00 13.23
C GLY A 32 3.81 6.91 12.64
N GLN A 33 3.18 6.16 13.53
CA GLN A 33 2.12 5.22 13.17
C GLN A 33 0.83 5.99 12.85
N GLY A 34 0.03 5.46 11.94
CA GLY A 34 -1.24 6.04 11.54
C GLY A 34 -2.31 4.98 11.33
N THR A 35 -3.57 5.38 11.49
CA THR A 35 -4.72 4.54 11.16
C THR A 35 -5.66 5.29 10.22
N THR A 36 -6.11 4.67 9.14
CA THR A 36 -7.04 5.34 8.22
C THR A 36 -8.32 5.74 8.95
N GLN A 37 -8.82 6.96 8.72
CA GLN A 37 -10.08 7.40 9.35
C GLN A 37 -11.28 6.63 8.78
N SER A 38 -11.31 6.44 7.46
CA SER A 38 -12.29 5.59 6.78
C SER A 38 -11.86 4.13 6.79
N LYS A 39 -12.85 3.24 6.63
CA LYS A 39 -12.66 1.80 6.46
C LYS A 39 -12.38 1.47 4.99
N TYR A 40 -11.46 0.55 4.75
CA TYR A 40 -11.12 0.09 3.41
C TYR A 40 -10.93 -1.44 3.38
N ALA A 41 -11.01 -2.01 2.17
CA ALA A 41 -10.72 -3.43 1.94
C ALA A 41 -9.22 -3.62 1.67
N LEU A 42 -8.46 -4.01 2.70
CA LEU A 42 -7.08 -4.46 2.56
C LEU A 42 -7.05 -5.99 2.43
N VAL A 43 -6.62 -6.48 1.27
CA VAL A 43 -6.53 -7.92 0.95
C VAL A 43 -5.10 -8.33 0.68
N ILE A 44 -4.80 -9.62 0.81
CA ILE A 44 -3.61 -10.25 0.24
C ILE A 44 -4.06 -11.01 -1.00
N ALA A 45 -3.49 -10.70 -2.17
CA ALA A 45 -3.88 -11.30 -3.44
C ALA A 45 -2.68 -11.50 -4.38
N SER A 46 -2.96 -11.92 -5.62
CA SER A 46 -1.99 -12.39 -6.63
C SER A 46 -1.25 -13.67 -6.25
N ARG A 47 -0.57 -14.29 -7.21
CA ARG A 47 0.30 -15.45 -6.99
C ARG A 47 1.49 -15.17 -6.05
N TYR A 48 1.75 -13.90 -5.72
CA TYR A 48 2.87 -13.46 -4.89
C TYR A 48 2.46 -12.92 -3.52
N ASN A 49 1.17 -13.02 -3.16
CA ASN A 49 0.65 -12.57 -1.87
C ASN A 49 0.97 -11.10 -1.54
N ILE A 50 0.77 -10.24 -2.55
CA ILE A 50 0.95 -8.79 -2.43
C ILE A 50 -0.26 -8.19 -1.69
N PRO A 51 -0.06 -7.24 -0.76
CA PRO A 51 -1.16 -6.51 -0.13
C PRO A 51 -1.74 -5.44 -1.05
N PHE A 52 -3.06 -5.35 -1.13
CA PHE A 52 -3.77 -4.33 -1.90
C PHE A 52 -4.85 -3.67 -1.06
N VAL A 53 -4.86 -2.34 -1.00
CA VAL A 53 -6.07 -1.59 -0.62
C VAL A 53 -6.89 -1.33 -1.87
N LEU A 54 -8.11 -1.85 -1.89
CA LEU A 54 -8.99 -1.74 -3.06
C LEU A 54 -9.67 -0.36 -3.10
N ASP A 55 -9.72 0.26 -4.29
CA ASP A 55 -10.50 1.49 -4.50
C ASP A 55 -11.99 1.12 -4.69
N ALA A 56 -12.62 0.74 -3.58
CA ALA A 56 -13.99 0.29 -3.51
C ALA A 56 -14.73 1.07 -2.41
N GLU A 57 -15.94 1.52 -2.73
CA GLU A 57 -16.81 2.23 -1.80
C GLU A 57 -17.75 1.24 -1.10
N ASP A 58 -18.17 1.58 0.13
CA ASP A 58 -19.20 0.88 0.91
C ASP A 58 -19.04 -0.65 1.01
N VAL A 59 -17.80 -1.10 1.13
CA VAL A 59 -17.49 -2.53 1.24
C VAL A 59 -17.83 -3.05 2.64
N GLU A 60 -18.71 -4.06 2.70
CA GLU A 60 -19.05 -4.73 3.95
C GLU A 60 -17.81 -5.32 4.63
N ASN A 61 -17.72 -5.23 5.95
CA ASN A 61 -16.57 -5.72 6.76
C ASN A 61 -15.23 -5.03 6.48
N ALA A 62 -15.19 -3.95 5.68
CA ALA A 62 -14.01 -3.11 5.54
C ALA A 62 -13.51 -2.63 6.91
N LYS A 63 -12.20 -2.39 7.02
CA LYS A 63 -11.54 -2.11 8.30
C LYS A 63 -10.71 -0.84 8.25
N ASN A 64 -10.47 -0.23 9.41
CA ASN A 64 -9.50 0.84 9.53
C ASN A 64 -8.10 0.22 9.42
N ILE A 65 -7.28 0.73 8.51
CA ILE A 65 -5.98 0.14 8.19
C ILE A 65 -4.90 0.82 9.02
N HIS A 66 -4.07 0.01 9.67
CA HIS A 66 -2.88 0.43 10.39
C HIS A 66 -1.66 0.45 9.47
N GLY A 67 -0.88 1.51 9.58
CA GLY A 67 0.33 1.69 8.81
C GLY A 67 1.20 2.80 9.36
N GLU A 68 2.10 3.28 8.51
CA GLU A 68 3.11 4.26 8.87
C GLU A 68 2.95 5.51 8.02
N VAL A 69 3.24 6.65 8.61
CA VAL A 69 3.26 7.92 7.88
C VAL A 69 4.69 8.43 7.77
N TYR A 70 5.04 8.84 6.56
CA TYR A 70 6.32 9.45 6.24
C TYR A 70 6.09 10.83 5.63
N THR A 71 6.96 11.77 5.98
CA THR A 71 7.09 13.02 5.23
C THR A 71 8.12 12.82 4.12
N VAL A 72 7.74 13.13 2.89
CA VAL A 72 8.57 12.98 1.70
C VAL A 72 8.58 14.26 0.85
N ASP A 73 9.65 14.51 0.11
CA ASP A 73 9.63 15.54 -0.93
C ASP A 73 8.99 15.04 -2.24
N ASP A 74 8.86 15.93 -3.23
CA ASP A 74 8.23 15.60 -4.51
C ASP A 74 9.06 14.60 -5.33
N ALA A 75 10.38 14.60 -5.18
CA ALA A 75 11.27 13.68 -5.88
C ALA A 75 11.13 12.24 -5.36
N VAL A 76 11.02 12.08 -4.04
CA VAL A 76 10.72 10.79 -3.41
C VAL A 76 9.31 10.33 -3.76
N LEU A 77 8.31 11.23 -3.74
CA LEU A 77 6.93 10.88 -4.10
C LEU A 77 6.82 10.39 -5.55
N LYS A 78 7.53 11.03 -6.50
CA LYS A 78 7.56 10.59 -7.89
C LYS A 78 8.15 9.18 -8.05
N ARG A 79 9.18 8.84 -7.28
CA ARG A 79 9.77 7.48 -7.32
C ARG A 79 8.87 6.44 -6.69
N LEU A 80 8.10 6.81 -5.66
CA LEU A 80 7.03 5.96 -5.14
C LEU A 80 5.97 5.70 -6.21
N ASP A 81 5.58 6.72 -7.00
CA ASP A 81 4.67 6.55 -8.12
C ASP A 81 5.23 5.52 -9.15
N GLU A 82 6.53 5.58 -9.46
CA GLU A 82 7.19 4.59 -10.34
C GLU A 82 7.20 3.18 -9.73
N LEU A 83 7.53 3.03 -8.44
CA LEU A 83 7.57 1.75 -7.73
C LEU A 83 6.19 1.06 -7.67
N GLU A 84 5.14 1.84 -7.45
CA GLU A 84 3.76 1.35 -7.35
C GLU A 84 3.08 1.24 -8.74
N ASN A 85 3.81 1.43 -9.83
CA ASN A 85 3.28 1.45 -11.20
C ASN A 85 2.05 2.37 -11.33
N HIS A 86 2.13 3.56 -10.73
CA HIS A 86 1.12 4.59 -10.83
C HIS A 86 1.15 5.27 -12.21
N PRO A 87 0.00 5.51 -12.88
CA PRO A 87 -1.38 5.30 -12.44
C PRO A 87 -2.04 4.00 -12.92
N ASP A 88 -1.27 3.07 -13.50
CA ASP A 88 -1.81 1.91 -14.21
C ASP A 88 -2.26 0.79 -13.28
N VAL A 89 -1.41 0.40 -12.32
CA VAL A 89 -1.75 -0.61 -11.30
C VAL A 89 -2.41 0.08 -10.10
N TYR A 90 -1.66 0.95 -9.42
CA TYR A 90 -2.16 1.71 -8.29
C TYR A 90 -2.48 3.16 -8.66
N LYS A 91 -3.51 3.74 -8.05
CA LYS A 91 -3.77 5.18 -8.07
C LYS A 91 -3.61 5.76 -6.69
N ARG A 92 -2.78 6.80 -6.55
CA ARG A 92 -2.71 7.53 -5.29
C ARG A 92 -3.82 8.55 -5.17
N ARG A 93 -4.37 8.68 -3.96
CA ARG A 93 -5.26 9.79 -3.57
C ARG A 93 -4.97 10.21 -2.14
N VAL A 94 -5.35 11.44 -1.81
CA VAL A 94 -5.24 11.96 -0.45
C VAL A 94 -6.39 11.39 0.38
N ILE A 95 -6.06 10.83 1.54
CA ILE A 95 -7.01 10.32 2.52
C ILE A 95 -6.72 10.86 3.92
N PRO A 96 -7.75 10.96 4.78
CA PRO A 96 -7.54 11.24 6.19
C PRO A 96 -6.99 10.02 6.95
N VAL A 97 -5.89 10.24 7.68
CA VAL A 97 -5.23 9.28 8.56
C VAL A 97 -5.13 9.87 9.96
N ILE A 98 -5.56 9.13 10.96
CA ILE A 98 -5.48 9.52 12.37
C ILE A 98 -4.09 9.14 12.89
N MET A 99 -3.35 10.14 13.38
CA MET A 99 -2.08 9.98 14.10
C MET A 99 -2.18 10.75 15.42
N ASP A 100 -1.87 10.10 16.55
CA ASP A 100 -1.91 10.71 17.88
C ASP A 100 -3.21 11.50 18.16
N GLY A 101 -4.35 10.95 17.72
CA GLY A 101 -5.68 11.56 17.87
C GLY A 101 -6.00 12.69 16.87
N HIS A 102 -5.08 13.04 15.97
CA HIS A 102 -5.24 14.13 15.00
C HIS A 102 -5.37 13.62 13.58
N VAL A 103 -6.25 14.25 12.79
CA VAL A 103 -6.43 13.93 11.37
C VAL A 103 -5.32 14.57 10.55
N ASN A 104 -4.65 13.75 9.75
CA ASN A 104 -3.59 14.12 8.82
C ASN A 104 -4.00 13.73 7.40
N GLN A 105 -3.80 14.63 6.44
CA GLN A 105 -4.02 14.34 5.03
C GLN A 105 -2.78 13.67 4.44
N CYS A 106 -2.93 12.43 3.97
CA CYS A 106 -1.82 11.61 3.49
C CYS A 106 -2.13 11.02 2.12
N TRP A 107 -1.14 10.99 1.22
CA TRP A 107 -1.22 10.18 0.01
C TRP A 107 -1.23 8.70 0.36
N CYS A 108 -2.09 7.94 -0.28
CA CYS A 108 -2.20 6.48 -0.15
C CYS A 108 -2.47 5.88 -1.52
N TYR A 109 -1.85 4.72 -1.83
CA TYR A 109 -1.99 4.01 -3.09
C TYR A 109 -3.12 2.99 -3.03
N PHE A 110 -4.01 3.01 -4.02
CA PHE A 110 -5.15 2.10 -4.11
C PHE A 110 -5.09 1.29 -5.40
N LEU A 111 -5.39 -0.01 -5.34
CA LEU A 111 -5.59 -0.82 -6.54
C LEU A 111 -6.91 -0.40 -7.20
N THR A 112 -6.86 -0.06 -8.48
CA THR A 112 -8.03 0.34 -9.27
C THR A 112 -8.30 -0.65 -10.38
N ASP A 113 -9.55 -0.71 -10.87
CA ASP A 113 -9.97 -1.61 -11.94
C ASP A 113 -9.62 -3.08 -11.66
N PHE A 114 -9.91 -3.50 -10.43
CA PHE A 114 -9.61 -4.83 -9.94
C PHE A 114 -10.74 -5.81 -10.25
N LYS A 115 -10.43 -7.11 -10.33
CA LYS A 115 -11.42 -8.15 -10.59
C LYS A 115 -12.37 -8.33 -9.39
N PRO A 116 -13.70 -8.48 -9.61
CA PRO A 116 -14.66 -8.46 -8.50
C PRO A 116 -14.48 -9.60 -7.49
N GLU A 117 -13.93 -10.74 -7.90
CA GLU A 117 -13.68 -11.89 -7.02
C GLU A 117 -12.74 -11.58 -5.85
N ILE A 118 -11.91 -10.55 -5.97
CA ILE A 118 -10.92 -10.17 -4.95
C ILE A 118 -11.62 -9.56 -3.73
N LEU A 119 -12.84 -9.01 -3.88
CA LEU A 119 -13.69 -8.57 -2.78
C LEU A 119 -14.19 -9.73 -1.89
N ARG A 120 -13.99 -10.99 -2.29
CA ARG A 120 -14.34 -12.16 -1.48
C ARG A 120 -13.19 -12.59 -0.57
N LEU A 121 -12.01 -11.98 -0.70
CA LEU A 121 -10.85 -12.31 0.11
C LEU A 121 -10.98 -11.73 1.53
N PRO A 122 -10.30 -12.31 2.54
CA PRO A 122 -10.32 -11.78 3.89
C PRO A 122 -9.72 -10.37 3.99
N TYR A 123 -10.37 -9.49 4.76
CA TYR A 123 -9.88 -8.14 5.00
C TYR A 123 -9.03 -8.03 6.27
N LEU A 124 -7.93 -7.31 6.14
CA LEU A 124 -6.93 -7.11 7.18
C LEU A 124 -7.00 -5.70 7.77
N GLU A 125 -6.63 -5.57 9.04
CA GLU A 125 -6.38 -4.27 9.69
C GLU A 125 -4.92 -3.85 9.51
N SER A 126 -4.01 -4.83 9.42
CA SER A 126 -2.59 -4.61 9.21
C SER A 126 -2.02 -5.75 8.39
N TYR A 127 -1.23 -5.41 7.38
CA TYR A 127 -0.46 -6.39 6.61
C TYR A 127 0.84 -6.77 7.33
N ASP A 128 1.19 -8.05 7.27
CA ASP A 128 2.49 -8.58 7.65
C ASP A 128 2.93 -9.70 6.69
N ALA A 129 4.05 -9.49 5.99
CA ALA A 129 4.63 -10.42 5.04
C ALA A 129 5.08 -11.75 5.68
N TYR A 130 5.34 -11.76 6.98
CA TYR A 130 5.79 -12.95 7.73
C TYR A 130 4.63 -13.69 8.41
N GLY A 131 3.40 -13.26 8.15
CA GLY A 131 2.19 -13.95 8.57
C GLY A 131 1.95 -15.27 7.83
N PRO A 132 0.85 -15.99 8.15
CA PRO A 132 0.58 -17.34 7.65
C PRO A 132 0.51 -17.46 6.13
N GLN A 133 0.12 -16.39 5.42
CA GLN A 133 0.06 -16.40 3.95
C GLN A 133 1.46 -16.36 3.31
N GLY A 134 2.44 -15.73 3.98
CA GLY A 134 3.76 -15.43 3.43
C GLY A 134 3.72 -14.42 2.27
N TYR A 135 4.84 -13.76 2.01
CA TYR A 135 5.04 -12.89 0.83
C TYR A 135 6.09 -13.49 -0.11
N VAL A 136 5.87 -13.41 -1.43
CA VAL A 136 6.88 -13.81 -2.41
C VAL A 136 7.66 -12.58 -2.89
N PRO A 137 8.97 -12.48 -2.60
CA PRO A 137 9.80 -11.34 -2.98
C PRO A 137 9.82 -11.05 -4.48
N ALA A 138 9.91 -9.78 -4.86
CA ALA A 138 9.93 -9.34 -6.27
C ALA A 138 11.03 -10.02 -7.11
N LYS A 139 12.18 -10.36 -6.51
CA LYS A 139 13.28 -11.09 -7.16
C LYS A 139 12.92 -12.53 -7.56
N GLU A 140 11.86 -13.09 -6.98
CA GLU A 140 11.33 -14.44 -7.24
C GLU A 140 10.11 -14.39 -8.17
N HIS A 141 9.70 -13.20 -8.62
CA HIS A 141 8.61 -13.07 -9.58
C HIS A 141 9.05 -13.59 -10.95
N ASP A 142 8.10 -14.21 -11.65
CA ASP A 142 8.29 -14.53 -13.06
C ASP A 142 8.34 -13.22 -13.86
N THR A 143 9.19 -13.19 -14.87
CA THR A 143 9.39 -12.02 -15.74
C THR A 143 8.49 -12.05 -16.97
N VAL A 144 7.84 -13.19 -17.25
CA VAL A 144 6.97 -13.36 -18.42
C VAL A 144 5.58 -12.79 -18.16
N THR A 145 4.98 -13.11 -17.02
CA THR A 145 3.61 -12.69 -16.69
C THR A 145 3.58 -11.69 -15.54
N PRO A 146 3.20 -10.43 -15.77
CA PRO A 146 3.11 -9.45 -14.69
C PRO A 146 2.10 -9.86 -13.62
N TYR A 147 2.40 -9.65 -12.34
CA TYR A 147 1.51 -10.06 -11.24
C TYR A 147 0.14 -9.41 -11.30
N TRP A 148 0.04 -8.19 -11.87
CA TRP A 148 -1.21 -7.45 -11.89
C TRP A 148 -2.29 -8.13 -12.75
N VAL A 149 -1.93 -9.05 -13.66
CA VAL A 149 -2.94 -9.85 -14.40
C VAL A 149 -3.76 -10.75 -13.48
N ASP A 150 -3.28 -11.04 -12.26
CA ASP A 150 -4.04 -11.80 -11.27
C ASP A 150 -5.17 -10.98 -10.68
N VAL A 151 -4.98 -9.66 -10.59
CA VAL A 151 -5.83 -8.77 -9.79
C VAL A 151 -6.57 -7.69 -10.60
N LYS A 152 -6.07 -7.29 -11.78
CA LYS A 152 -6.68 -6.29 -12.66
C LYS A 152 -7.63 -6.93 -13.67
N LYS A 153 -8.67 -6.19 -14.07
CA LYS A 153 -9.58 -6.54 -15.17
C LYS A 153 -8.94 -6.35 -16.53
#